data_AF-A0A2W6F138-F1
#
_entry.id   AF-A0A2W6F138-F1
#
_cell.length_a   1.000
_cell.length_b   1.000
_cell.length_c   1.000
_cell.angle_alpha   90.00
_cell.angle_beta   90.00
_cell.angle_gamma   90.00
#
_symmetry.space_group_name_H-M   'P 1'
#
loop_
_entity.id
_entity.type
_entity.pdbx_description
1 polymer ?
#
loop_
_entity_poly.entity_id
_entity_poly.type
_entity_poly.pdbx_seq_one_letter_code
_entity_poly.pdbx_strand_id
1 'polypeptide(L)'
;MKPERQEYEGHPIELREREGEFELRIDDVPVGYGQHPDGMYFLHEYAYDPTDNLMGLAQKFINYRSKADQIRRDRESEKGGK
;
A
#
# COMPACT_ATOMS: atom_id res chain seq x y z
N MET A 1 4.89 18.99 3.95
CA MET A 1 4.49 18.60 2.57
C MET A 1 3.00 18.92 2.42
N LYS A 2 2.50 19.21 1.22
CA LYS A 2 1.05 19.39 1.02
C LYS A 2 0.38 18.00 1.04
N PRO A 3 -0.90 17.89 1.47
CA PRO A 3 -1.65 16.66 1.29
C PRO A 3 -1.68 16.31 -0.20
N GLU A 4 -1.30 15.08 -0.52
CA GLU A 4 -1.17 14.60 -1.90
C GLU A 4 -2.19 13.49 -2.13
N ARG A 5 -3.00 13.64 -3.18
CA ARG A 5 -4.00 12.65 -3.57
C ARG A 5 -3.76 12.23 -5.00
N GLN A 6 -3.73 10.93 -5.24
CA GLN A 6 -3.60 10.32 -6.54
C GLN A 6 -4.54 9.12 -6.66
N GLU A 7 -4.99 8.80 -7.85
CA GLU A 7 -5.66 7.54 -8.13
C GLU A 7 -4.72 6.63 -8.92
N TYR A 8 -4.63 5.37 -8.53
CA TYR A 8 -3.81 4.37 -9.21
C TYR A 8 -4.57 3.06 -9.36
N GLU A 9 -4.73 2.59 -10.60
CA GLU A 9 -5.51 1.37 -10.92
C GLU A 9 -6.92 1.33 -10.30
N GLY A 10 -7.58 2.49 -10.18
CA GLY A 10 -8.90 2.61 -9.56
C GLY A 10 -8.88 2.65 -8.03
N HIS A 11 -7.71 2.63 -7.40
CA HIS A 11 -7.52 2.77 -5.96
C HIS A 11 -7.05 4.20 -5.63
N PRO A 12 -7.81 4.98 -4.83
CA PRO A 12 -7.37 6.29 -4.38
C PRO A 12 -6.28 6.13 -3.31
N ILE A 13 -5.18 6.84 -3.51
CA ILE A 13 -4.05 6.99 -2.59
C ILE A 13 -4.08 8.42 -2.07
N GLU A 14 -4.14 8.58 -0.75
CA GLU A 14 -4.18 9.87 -0.08
C GLU A 14 -3.10 9.93 0.99
N LEU A 15 -2.28 10.97 0.95
CA LEU A 15 -1.37 11.35 2.01
C LEU A 15 -1.96 12.57 2.73
N ARG A 16 -2.36 12.39 3.99
CA ARG A 16 -2.89 13.48 4.82
C ARG A 16 -1.96 13.77 5.99
N GLU A 17 -1.81 15.04 6.34
CA GLU A 17 -1.15 15.43 7.58
C GLU A 17 -2.21 15.49 8.68
N ARG A 18 -2.01 14.74 9.77
CA ARG A 18 -2.87 14.73 10.95
C ARG A 18 -1.99 14.89 12.18
N GLU A 19 -2.24 15.94 12.96
CA GLU A 19 -1.58 16.19 14.24
C GLU A 19 -0.03 16.25 14.15
N GLY A 20 0.50 16.63 12.99
CA GLY A 20 1.94 16.72 12.72
C GLY A 20 2.56 15.42 12.21
N GLU A 21 1.78 14.35 12.12
CA GLU A 21 2.18 13.09 11.49
C GLU A 21 1.51 12.95 10.12
N PHE A 22 2.23 12.34 9.19
CA PHE A 22 1.68 12.02 7.89
C PHE A 22 1.02 10.64 7.96
N GLU A 23 -0.18 10.51 7.39
CA GLU A 23 -0.95 9.28 7.34
C GLU A 23 -1.24 8.94 5.88
N LEU A 24 -0.75 7.77 5.46
CA LEU A 24 -1.02 7.22 4.14
C LEU A 24 -2.33 6.44 4.18
N ARG A 25 -3.21 6.69 3.22
CA ARG A 25 -4.48 5.96 3.06
C ARG A 25 -4.59 5.44 1.64
N ILE A 26 -5.08 4.21 1.52
CA ILE A 26 -5.34 3.54 0.23
C ILE A 26 -6.78 3.02 0.31
N ASP A 27 -7.63 3.38 -0.65
CA ASP A 27 -9.08 3.07 -0.61
C ASP A 27 -9.77 3.59 0.67
N ASP A 28 -9.38 4.78 1.15
CA ASP A 28 -9.79 5.34 2.45
C ASP A 28 -9.35 4.49 3.68
N VAL A 29 -8.60 3.41 3.48
CA VAL A 29 -8.05 2.59 4.57
C VAL A 29 -6.68 3.14 4.98
N PRO A 30 -6.47 3.49 6.26
CA PRO A 30 -5.16 3.93 6.73
C PRO A 30 -4.15 2.78 6.67
N VAL A 31 -2.99 3.06 6.07
CA VAL A 31 -1.87 2.13 5.92
C VAL A 31 -0.71 2.62 6.75
N GLY A 32 -0.33 1.80 7.74
CA GLY A 32 0.83 2.08 8.58
C GLY A 32 2.12 1.99 7.77
N TYR A 33 2.91 3.05 7.81
CA TYR A 33 4.22 3.10 7.16
C TYR A 33 5.28 3.60 8.15
N GLY A 34 6.51 3.22 7.89
CA GLY A 34 7.69 3.67 8.60
C GLY A 34 8.72 4.25 7.65
N GLN A 35 9.70 4.96 8.20
CA GLN A 35 10.85 5.45 7.48
C GLN A 35 12.13 4.88 8.09
N HIS A 36 12.99 4.31 7.26
CA HIS A 36 14.34 3.92 7.64
C HIS A 36 15.25 5.16 7.80
N PRO A 37 16.33 5.05 8.58
CA PRO A 37 17.28 6.14 8.78
C PRO A 37 18.04 6.56 7.50
N ASP A 38 18.01 5.74 6.45
CA ASP A 38 18.53 6.08 5.11
C ASP A 38 17.54 6.93 4.28
N GLY A 39 16.34 7.20 4.80
CA GLY A 39 15.29 7.96 4.16
C GLY A 39 14.27 7.13 3.39
N MET A 40 14.45 5.81 3.29
CA MET A 40 13.53 4.92 2.59
C MET A 40 12.26 4.67 3.40
N TYR A 41 11.10 4.73 2.76
CA TYR A 41 9.81 4.37 3.34
C TYR A 41 9.52 2.88 3.14
N PHE A 42 8.85 2.27 4.12
CA PHE A 42 8.33 0.91 4.06
C PHE A 42 6.91 0.85 4.64
N LEU A 43 6.09 -0.08 4.19
CA LEU A 43 4.77 -0.32 4.78
C LEU A 43 4.90 -1.47 5.78
N HIS A 44 4.18 -1.38 6.89
CA HIS A 44 4.18 -2.46 7.88
C HIS A 44 3.64 -3.78 7.31
N GLU A 45 2.70 -3.69 6.36
CA GLU A 45 2.14 -4.83 5.65
C GLU A 45 2.95 -5.24 4.41
N TYR A 46 3.91 -4.42 3.99
CA TYR A 46 4.73 -4.64 2.79
C TYR A 46 6.12 -4.03 2.96
N ALA A 47 6.96 -4.74 3.71
CA ALA A 47 8.33 -4.36 4.03
C ALA A 47 9.37 -4.94 3.04
N TYR A 48 8.93 -5.69 2.02
CA TYR A 48 9.82 -6.37 1.08
C TYR A 48 10.52 -5.43 0.09
N ASP A 49 9.90 -4.29 -0.23
CA ASP A 49 10.39 -3.37 -1.26
C ASP A 49 10.25 -1.91 -0.80
N PRO A 50 11.13 -1.47 0.13
CA PRO A 50 11.17 -0.09 0.57
C PRO A 50 11.59 0.86 -0.57
N THR A 51 11.14 2.11 -0.53
CA THR A 51 11.51 3.14 -1.51
C THR A 51 11.52 4.52 -0.88
N ASP A 52 12.33 5.42 -1.41
CA ASP A 52 12.38 6.83 -1.04
C ASP A 52 11.09 7.61 -1.35
N ASN A 53 10.13 7.02 -2.08
CA ASN A 53 8.87 7.65 -2.43
C ASN A 53 7.65 6.88 -1.87
N LEU A 54 6.98 7.47 -0.88
CA LEU A 54 5.80 6.91 -0.24
C LEU A 54 4.63 6.65 -1.22
N MET A 55 4.45 7.49 -2.23
CA MET A 55 3.43 7.28 -3.28
C MET A 55 3.78 6.08 -4.16
N GLY A 56 5.04 5.96 -4.55
CA GLY A 56 5.53 4.79 -5.29
C GLY A 56 5.38 3.50 -4.51
N LEU A 57 5.64 3.56 -3.19
CA LEU A 57 5.43 2.44 -2.28
C LEU A 57 3.95 2.01 -2.21
N ALA A 58 3.03 2.97 -2.13
CA ALA A 58 1.60 2.71 -2.14
C ALA A 58 1.14 2.03 -3.44
N GLN A 59 1.63 2.49 -4.60
CA GLN A 59 1.35 1.83 -5.89
C GLN A 59 1.88 0.40 -5.94
N LYS A 60 3.09 0.14 -5.44
CA LYS A 60 3.64 -1.22 -5.34
C LYS A 60 2.80 -2.11 -4.42
N PHE A 61 2.29 -1.56 -3.32
CA PHE A 61 1.41 -2.29 -2.41
C PHE A 61 0.08 -2.67 -3.04
N ILE A 62 -0.54 -1.77 -3.81
CA ILE A 62 -1.77 -2.05 -4.57
C ILE A 62 -1.53 -3.22 -5.54
N ASN A 63 -0.44 -3.16 -6.30
CA ASN A 63 0.00 -4.23 -7.19
C ASN A 63 0.20 -5.56 -6.44
N TYR A 64 0.83 -5.51 -5.27
CA TYR A 64 1.05 -6.69 -4.44
C TYR A 64 -0.26 -7.29 -3.90
N ARG A 65 -1.18 -6.45 -3.37
CA ARG A 65 -2.51 -6.89 -2.92
C ARG A 65 -3.29 -7.53 -4.05
N SER A 66 -3.32 -6.90 -5.23
CA SER A 66 -4.03 -7.42 -6.40
C SER A 66 -3.52 -8.81 -6.80
N LYS A 67 -2.19 -9.00 -6.86
CA LYS A 67 -1.58 -10.30 -7.14
C LYS A 67 -1.80 -11.33 -6.03
N ALA A 68 -1.69 -10.93 -4.76
CA ALA A 68 -1.88 -11.82 -3.62
C ALA A 68 -3.34 -12.30 -3.52
N ASP A 69 -4.31 -11.42 -3.81
CA ASP A 69 -5.73 -11.75 -3.86
C ASP A 69 -6.04 -12.72 -5.00
N GLN A 70 -5.45 -12.50 -6.18
CA GLN A 70 -5.56 -13.42 -7.32
C GLN A 70 -5.05 -14.84 -6.97
N ILE A 71 -3.89 -14.94 -6.30
CA ILE A 71 -3.33 -16.24 -5.87
C ILE A 71 -4.22 -16.94 -4.83
N ARG A 72 -4.88 -16.18 -3.93
CA ARG A 72 -5.81 -16.75 -2.95
C ARG A 72 -7.07 -17.32 -3.61
N ARG A 73 -7.69 -16.57 -4.54
CA ARG A 73 -8.89 -17.03 -5.26
C ARG A 73 -8.64 -18.27 -6.12
N ASP A 74 -7.45 -18.38 -6.72
CA ASP A 74 -7.06 -19.54 -7.52
C ASP A 74 -6.97 -20.80 -6.65
N ARG A 75 -6.34 -20.69 -5.46
CA ARG A 75 -6.25 -21.79 -4.48
C ARG A 75 -7.58 -22.20 -3.87
N GLU A 76 -8.51 -21.28 -3.67
CA GLU A 76 -9.86 -21.61 -3.18
C GLU A 76 -10.68 -22.32 -4.27
N SER A 77 -10.49 -21.96 -5.54
CA SER A 77 -11.16 -22.61 -6.67
C SER A 77 -10.67 -24.05 -6.88
N GLU A 78 -9.40 -24.36 -6.58
CA GLU A 78 -8.87 -25.73 -6.66
C GLU A 78 -9.32 -26.65 -5.49
N LYS A 79 -9.75 -26.10 -4.35
CA LYS A 79 -10.16 -26.90 -3.17
C LYS A 79 -11.65 -27.23 -3.10
N GLY A 80 -12.49 -26.61 -3.93
CA GLY A 80 -13.94 -26.86 -4.00
C GLY A 80 -14.37 -27.99 -4.94
N GLY A 81 -13.45 -28.56 -5.71
CA GLY A 81 -13.74 -29.66 -6.64
C GLY A 81 -13.47 -31.02 -6.01
N LYS A 82 -14.40 -31.57 -5.23
CA LYS A 82 -14.42 -33.00 -4.92
C LYS A 82 -15.83 -33.55 -4.79
#